data_AF-A0A0Q6W2A2-F1
#
_entry.id   AF-A0A0Q6W2A2-F1
#
_cell.length_a   1.000
_cell.length_b   1.000
_cell.length_c   1.000
_cell.angle_alpha   90.00
_cell.angle_beta   90.00
_cell.angle_gamma   90.00
#
_symmetry.space_group_name_H-M   'P 1'
#
loop_
_entity.id
_entity.type
_entity.pdbx_description
1 polymer ?
#
loop_
_entity_poly.entity_id
_entity_poly.type
_entity_poly.pdbx_seq_one_letter_code
_entity_poly.pdbx_strand_id
1 'polypeptide(L)'
;MAASLNASAAPILFQGSGVTSGGVAVSASASFDLVGNNLTIVLTNTSGANALADVPGSTLSGLFWNFTGAPVLTTVSAMLTAGSSILGTCSEVNCAGVTDVSGEFGYKAGSGPSGQNQGIASSGYISNPGGNIGNFNNGAAGTNLDDPASLDGINFGIISSLADFNPNGGLEDVPVISNSVTFMLTGVAGLTNADITGVRFQYGTNFNELSIPGDGGGGGNGGGGGGNSVPEPGSLALLGIGLLGLAASARRRWR
;
A
#
# COMPACT_ATOMS: atom_id res chain seq x y z
N MET A 1 6.48 40.36 5.04
CA MET A 1 6.37 38.96 5.50
C MET A 1 6.35 38.09 4.26
N ALA A 2 7.41 37.31 4.02
CA ALA A 2 7.42 36.37 2.89
C ALA A 2 6.61 35.14 3.29
N ALA A 3 5.58 34.81 2.52
CA ALA A 3 4.85 33.56 2.69
C ALA A 3 5.77 32.42 2.24
N SER A 4 6.24 31.62 3.21
CA SER A 4 6.90 30.34 2.91
C SER A 4 5.82 29.38 2.41
N LEU A 5 5.83 29.07 1.11
CA LEU A 5 5.05 27.97 0.57
C LEU A 5 5.69 26.69 1.09
N ASN A 6 5.03 26.00 2.03
CA ASN A 6 5.46 24.67 2.43
C ASN A 6 5.36 23.78 1.20
N ALA A 7 6.50 23.34 0.68
CA ALA A 7 6.54 22.34 -0.38
C ALA A 7 5.99 21.04 0.20
N SER A 8 4.77 20.67 -0.19
CA SER A 8 4.26 19.32 0.07
C SER A 8 4.99 18.38 -0.88
N ALA A 9 5.63 17.34 -0.34
CA ALA A 9 6.15 16.28 -1.18
C ALA A 9 4.98 15.61 -1.92
N ALA A 10 5.19 15.25 -3.18
CA ALA A 10 4.22 14.42 -3.89
C ALA A 10 4.18 13.01 -3.24
N PRO A 11 3.06 12.29 -3.33
CA PRO A 11 2.99 10.92 -2.86
C PRO A 11 4.07 10.04 -3.51
N ILE A 12 4.66 9.12 -2.75
CA ILE A 12 5.59 8.11 -3.28
C ILE A 12 4.83 6.82 -3.58
N LEU A 13 5.06 6.25 -4.75
CA LEU A 13 4.43 5.01 -5.21
C LEU A 13 5.42 3.85 -5.15
N PHE A 14 5.00 2.76 -4.51
CA PHE A 14 5.68 1.48 -4.55
C PHE A 14 4.88 0.47 -5.36
N GLN A 15 5.54 -0.35 -6.17
CA GLN A 15 4.90 -1.39 -6.95
C GLN A 15 5.63 -2.72 -6.77
N GLY A 16 4.93 -3.83 -6.97
CA GLY A 16 5.54 -5.14 -6.91
C GLY A 16 4.75 -6.13 -7.73
N SER A 17 5.44 -7.08 -8.35
CA SER A 17 4.83 -8.20 -9.07
C SER A 17 5.55 -9.51 -8.77
N GLY A 18 4.83 -10.61 -8.84
CA GLY A 18 5.35 -11.94 -8.54
C GLY A 18 4.44 -13.04 -9.06
N VAL A 19 4.76 -14.28 -8.70
CA VAL A 19 3.97 -15.46 -9.05
C VAL A 19 3.76 -16.29 -7.79
N THR A 20 2.52 -16.64 -7.49
CA THR A 20 2.17 -17.47 -6.34
C THR A 20 2.66 -18.91 -6.53
N SER A 21 2.68 -19.71 -5.47
CA SER A 21 3.01 -21.14 -5.55
C SER A 21 2.07 -21.93 -6.47
N GLY A 22 0.84 -21.44 -6.67
CA GLY A 22 -0.14 -21.95 -7.62
C GLY A 22 0.08 -21.52 -9.08
N GLY A 23 1.14 -20.76 -9.38
CA GLY A 23 1.45 -20.30 -10.72
C GLY A 23 0.66 -19.07 -11.19
N VAL A 24 -0.03 -18.38 -10.28
CA VAL A 24 -0.83 -17.19 -10.59
C VAL A 24 0.06 -15.95 -10.53
N ALA A 25 0.13 -15.20 -11.64
CA ALA A 25 0.79 -13.89 -11.65
C ALA A 25 -0.03 -12.88 -10.84
N VAL A 26 0.63 -12.18 -9.92
CA VAL A 26 0.02 -11.16 -9.06
C VAL A 26 0.84 -9.88 -9.07
N SER A 27 0.18 -8.74 -8.85
CA SER A 27 0.84 -7.45 -8.66
C SER A 27 0.04 -6.52 -7.75
N ALA A 28 0.76 -5.65 -7.06
CA ALA A 28 0.16 -4.67 -6.16
C ALA A 28 0.89 -3.33 -6.24
N SER A 29 0.21 -2.28 -5.74
CA SER A 29 0.81 -0.98 -5.51
C SER A 29 0.39 -0.38 -4.18
N ALA A 30 1.26 0.45 -3.61
CA ALA A 30 0.98 1.25 -2.43
C ALA A 30 1.47 2.68 -2.65
N SER A 31 0.56 3.65 -2.58
CA SER A 31 0.88 5.07 -2.57
C SER A 31 0.92 5.59 -1.15
N PHE A 32 2.00 6.26 -0.75
CA PHE A 32 2.16 6.90 0.56
C PHE A 32 2.16 8.42 0.38
N ASP A 33 1.26 9.11 1.06
CA ASP A 33 1.16 10.57 1.07
C ASP A 33 1.31 11.09 2.50
N LEU A 34 2.39 11.83 2.74
CA LEU A 34 2.73 12.40 4.05
C LEU A 34 2.46 13.91 4.02
N VAL A 35 1.41 14.34 4.72
CA VAL A 35 1.02 15.75 4.80
C VAL A 35 0.89 16.17 6.27
N GLY A 36 1.84 16.98 6.73
CA GLY A 36 1.89 17.42 8.13
C GLY A 36 2.13 16.24 9.08
N ASN A 37 1.12 15.87 9.86
CA ASN A 37 1.17 14.72 10.77
C ASN A 37 0.38 13.51 10.24
N ASN A 38 -0.23 13.62 9.07
CA ASN A 38 -1.09 12.59 8.50
C ASN A 38 -0.34 11.76 7.47
N LEU A 39 -0.58 10.46 7.49
CA LEU A 39 -0.17 9.50 6.49
C LEU A 39 -1.42 8.92 5.84
N THR A 40 -1.54 9.10 4.53
CA THR A 40 -2.55 8.39 3.73
C THR A 40 -1.86 7.31 2.91
N ILE A 41 -2.35 6.09 3.00
CA ILE A 41 -1.87 4.95 2.21
C ILE A 41 -3.01 4.45 1.34
N VAL A 42 -2.79 4.33 0.03
CA VAL A 42 -3.72 3.63 -0.87
C VAL A 42 -3.08 2.32 -1.29
N LEU A 43 -3.62 1.19 -0.82
CA LEU A 43 -3.18 -0.16 -1.17
C LEU A 43 -4.10 -0.72 -2.24
N THR A 44 -3.52 -1.12 -3.38
CA THR A 44 -4.27 -1.60 -4.55
C THR A 44 -3.74 -2.94 -5.01
N ASN A 45 -4.63 -3.90 -5.27
CA ASN A 45 -4.29 -5.08 -6.04
C ASN A 45 -4.36 -4.72 -7.53
N THR A 46 -3.21 -4.68 -8.18
CA THR A 46 -3.07 -4.29 -9.60
C THR A 46 -2.95 -5.49 -10.53
N SER A 47 -3.20 -6.70 -10.02
CA SER A 47 -3.08 -7.94 -10.81
C SER A 47 -3.96 -7.87 -12.05
N GLY A 48 -3.46 -8.40 -13.17
CA GLY A 48 -4.28 -8.54 -14.38
C GLY A 48 -5.40 -9.56 -14.20
N ALA A 49 -6.40 -9.52 -15.09
CA ALA A 49 -7.47 -10.50 -15.10
C ALA A 49 -6.93 -11.91 -15.36
N ASN A 50 -7.31 -12.87 -14.53
CA ASN A 50 -6.95 -14.27 -14.69
C ASN A 50 -8.03 -15.16 -14.05
N ALA A 51 -8.49 -16.16 -14.79
CA ALA A 51 -9.52 -17.11 -14.33
C ALA A 51 -9.11 -17.92 -13.07
N LEU A 52 -7.83 -17.91 -12.72
CA LEU A 52 -7.26 -18.54 -11.53
C LEU A 52 -6.85 -17.53 -10.45
N ALA A 53 -7.12 -16.23 -10.62
CA ALA A 53 -6.69 -15.19 -9.69
C ALA A 53 -7.47 -15.15 -8.39
N ASP A 54 -8.75 -15.52 -8.40
CA ASP A 54 -9.60 -15.42 -7.22
C ASP A 54 -9.50 -16.70 -6.37
N VAL A 55 -8.31 -16.91 -5.83
CA VAL A 55 -7.99 -17.95 -4.84
C VAL A 55 -7.30 -17.32 -3.64
N PRO A 56 -7.36 -17.93 -2.45
CA PRO A 56 -6.80 -17.32 -1.24
C PRO A 56 -5.33 -16.90 -1.37
N GLY A 57 -4.48 -17.76 -1.94
CA GLY A 57 -3.04 -17.47 -2.10
C GLY A 57 -2.69 -16.33 -3.07
N SER A 58 -3.65 -15.83 -3.84
CA SER A 58 -3.52 -14.73 -4.80
C SER A 58 -4.24 -13.46 -4.35
N THR A 59 -4.85 -13.48 -3.17
CA THR A 59 -5.53 -12.33 -2.58
C THR A 59 -4.55 -11.50 -1.77
N LEU A 60 -4.52 -10.18 -2.00
CA LEU A 60 -3.63 -9.24 -1.33
C LEU A 60 -4.17 -8.92 0.07
N SER A 61 -3.48 -9.35 1.11
CA SER A 61 -3.97 -9.32 2.49
C SER A 61 -3.16 -8.43 3.43
N GLY A 62 -2.01 -7.92 2.99
CA GLY A 62 -1.20 -7.04 3.83
C GLY A 62 -0.19 -6.18 3.11
N LEU A 63 0.19 -5.10 3.80
CA LEU A 63 1.23 -4.16 3.43
C LEU A 63 2.16 -3.95 4.63
N PHE A 64 3.46 -4.11 4.40
CA PHE A 64 4.48 -3.98 5.43
C PHE A 64 5.57 -3.03 4.95
N TRP A 65 6.10 -2.19 5.84
CA TRP A 65 7.15 -1.24 5.49
C TRP A 65 7.98 -0.86 6.71
N ASN A 66 9.05 -0.12 6.46
CA ASN A 66 9.86 0.51 7.49
C ASN A 66 9.70 2.02 7.44
N PHE A 67 9.60 2.62 8.63
CA PHE A 67 9.94 4.02 8.83
C PHE A 67 11.26 4.15 9.59
N THR A 68 12.13 5.05 9.16
CA THR A 68 13.30 5.46 9.96
C THR A 68 12.87 5.89 11.35
N GLY A 69 13.57 5.43 12.39
CA GLY A 69 13.28 5.79 13.78
C GLY A 69 12.05 5.12 14.40
N ALA A 70 11.32 4.29 13.65
CA ALA A 70 10.15 3.53 14.13
C ALA A 70 9.12 4.40 14.87
N PRO A 71 8.54 5.43 14.20
CA PRO A 71 7.54 6.29 14.79
C PRO A 71 6.34 5.49 15.31
N VAL A 72 5.71 6.02 16.37
CA VAL A 72 4.44 5.50 16.86
C VAL A 72 3.32 6.08 16.00
N LEU A 73 2.70 5.25 15.17
CA LEU A 73 1.53 5.65 14.40
C LEU A 73 0.25 5.38 15.17
N THR A 74 -0.73 6.26 15.00
CA THR A 74 -2.12 6.06 15.45
C THR A 74 -2.99 5.90 14.22
N THR A 75 -3.72 4.80 14.13
CA THR A 75 -4.69 4.56 13.08
C THR A 75 -5.86 5.53 13.17
N VAL A 76 -6.45 5.91 12.04
CA VAL A 76 -7.64 6.79 12.03
C VAL A 76 -8.81 6.16 11.30
N SER A 77 -8.61 5.63 10.09
CA SER A 77 -9.67 4.99 9.30
C SER A 77 -9.11 4.03 8.24
N ALA A 78 -9.92 3.05 7.85
CA ALA A 78 -9.73 2.24 6.65
C ALA A 78 -11.02 2.27 5.81
N MET A 79 -10.93 2.84 4.61
CA MET A 79 -12.09 3.07 3.75
C MET A 79 -11.85 2.44 2.38
N LEU A 80 -12.90 1.90 1.76
CA LEU A 80 -12.87 1.57 0.34
C LEU A 80 -12.50 2.82 -0.46
N THR A 81 -11.51 2.69 -1.34
CA THR A 81 -11.21 3.77 -2.30
C THR A 81 -12.37 3.91 -3.28
N ALA A 82 -12.58 5.11 -3.82
CA ALA A 82 -13.61 5.33 -4.84
C ALA A 82 -13.45 4.34 -6.02
N GLY A 83 -14.53 3.66 -6.38
CA GLY A 83 -14.55 2.61 -7.41
C GLY A 83 -14.32 1.18 -6.88
N SER A 84 -13.93 1.03 -5.61
CA SER A 84 -13.87 -0.27 -4.92
C SER A 84 -15.22 -0.67 -4.34
N SER A 85 -15.42 -1.97 -4.12
CA SER A 85 -16.62 -2.53 -3.49
C SER A 85 -16.30 -3.78 -2.68
N ILE A 86 -17.13 -4.10 -1.70
CA ILE A 86 -17.12 -5.44 -1.10
C ILE A 86 -17.89 -6.38 -2.04
N LEU A 87 -17.27 -7.50 -2.40
CA LEU A 87 -17.89 -8.62 -3.10
C LEU A 87 -18.15 -9.77 -2.12
N GLY A 88 -19.07 -10.65 -2.46
CA GLY A 88 -19.53 -11.72 -1.57
C GLY A 88 -20.59 -11.22 -0.58
N THR A 89 -20.86 -12.03 0.45
CA THR A 89 -21.84 -11.73 1.49
C THR A 89 -21.14 -11.62 2.85
N CYS A 90 -21.57 -10.66 3.64
CA CYS A 90 -21.16 -10.50 5.03
C CYS A 90 -22.23 -11.10 5.95
N SER A 91 -21.80 -11.69 7.07
CA SER A 91 -22.71 -12.33 8.03
C SER A 91 -23.38 -11.34 8.99
N GLU A 92 -22.69 -10.28 9.40
CA GLU A 92 -23.17 -9.38 10.47
C GLU A 92 -23.99 -8.22 9.93
N VAL A 93 -23.66 -7.74 8.72
CA VAL A 93 -24.32 -6.61 8.09
C VAL A 93 -24.57 -6.87 6.61
N ASN A 94 -25.50 -6.12 6.02
CA ASN A 94 -25.55 -6.04 4.56
C ASN A 94 -24.40 -5.15 4.06
N CYS A 95 -23.33 -5.78 3.58
CA CYS A 95 -22.16 -5.08 3.06
C CYS A 95 -22.40 -4.30 1.75
N ALA A 96 -23.58 -4.42 1.13
CA ALA A 96 -23.92 -3.62 -0.04
C ALA A 96 -23.91 -2.11 0.30
N GLY A 97 -22.97 -1.38 -0.31
CA GLY A 97 -22.81 0.06 -0.10
C GLY A 97 -22.02 0.44 1.16
N VAL A 98 -21.53 -0.53 1.93
CA VAL A 98 -20.59 -0.27 3.02
C VAL A 98 -19.25 0.15 2.44
N THR A 99 -18.70 1.25 2.96
CA THR A 99 -17.39 1.77 2.53
C THR A 99 -16.36 1.81 3.65
N ASP A 100 -16.79 1.71 4.91
CA ASP A 100 -15.90 1.68 6.07
C ASP A 100 -15.56 0.23 6.40
N VAL A 101 -14.28 -0.12 6.34
CA VAL A 101 -13.72 -1.46 6.62
C VAL A 101 -12.74 -1.42 7.80
N SER A 102 -12.91 -0.45 8.69
CA SER A 102 -11.97 -0.20 9.80
C SER A 102 -11.88 -1.33 10.83
N GLY A 103 -12.90 -2.20 10.90
CA GLY A 103 -12.89 -3.42 11.70
C GLY A 103 -12.23 -4.63 11.02
N GLU A 104 -11.92 -4.53 9.73
CA GLU A 104 -11.46 -5.66 8.90
C GLU A 104 -9.96 -5.58 8.58
N PHE A 105 -9.30 -4.50 9.01
CA PHE A 105 -7.86 -4.34 8.90
C PHE A 105 -7.26 -3.96 10.24
N GLY A 106 -6.16 -4.60 10.59
CA GLY A 106 -5.32 -4.25 11.72
C GLY A 106 -4.07 -3.52 11.29
N TYR A 107 -3.57 -2.65 12.16
CA TYR A 107 -2.24 -2.09 12.12
C TYR A 107 -1.46 -2.51 13.36
N LYS A 108 -0.18 -2.86 13.18
CA LYS A 108 0.72 -3.19 14.27
C LYS A 108 2.16 -2.77 13.95
N ALA A 109 2.76 -2.04 14.88
CA ALA A 109 4.19 -1.75 14.86
C ALA A 109 5.00 -3.02 15.16
N GLY A 110 6.17 -3.15 14.53
CA GLY A 110 7.08 -4.28 14.69
C GLY A 110 6.57 -5.59 14.11
N SER A 111 5.61 -5.55 13.17
CA SER A 111 5.11 -6.74 12.47
C SER A 111 5.53 -6.70 11.00
N GLY A 112 6.03 -7.82 10.48
CA GLY A 112 6.23 -8.01 9.06
C GLY A 112 7.00 -9.29 8.70
N PRO A 113 6.83 -9.80 7.47
CA PRO A 113 7.38 -11.08 7.03
C PRO A 113 8.91 -11.09 6.94
N SER A 114 9.55 -9.92 6.89
CA SER A 114 11.00 -9.80 6.70
C SER A 114 11.59 -8.71 7.59
N GLY A 115 11.02 -8.51 8.78
CA GLY A 115 11.54 -7.56 9.79
C GLY A 115 11.08 -6.12 9.61
N GLN A 116 10.02 -5.87 8.84
CA GLN A 116 9.40 -4.56 8.73
C GLN A 116 8.91 -4.08 10.10
N ASN A 117 9.03 -2.76 10.35
CA ASN A 117 8.63 -2.16 11.61
C ASN A 117 7.21 -1.58 11.60
N GLN A 118 6.52 -1.62 10.46
CA GLN A 118 5.10 -1.29 10.33
C GLN A 118 4.39 -2.35 9.50
N GLY A 119 3.14 -2.67 9.87
CA GLY A 119 2.30 -3.59 9.12
C GLY A 119 0.82 -3.20 9.19
N ILE A 120 0.13 -3.35 8.06
CA ILE A 120 -1.33 -3.31 7.92
C ILE A 120 -1.76 -4.64 7.29
N ALA A 121 -2.82 -5.27 7.81
CA ALA A 121 -3.32 -6.52 7.25
C ALA A 121 -4.77 -6.83 7.66
N SER A 122 -5.46 -7.60 6.81
CA SER A 122 -6.75 -8.23 7.12
C SER A 122 -6.62 -9.67 7.66
N SER A 123 -5.42 -10.25 7.62
CA SER A 123 -5.16 -11.65 7.99
C SER A 123 -4.25 -11.80 9.21
N GLY A 124 -4.04 -13.06 9.65
CA GLY A 124 -3.41 -13.52 10.92
C GLY A 124 -1.99 -13.02 11.24
N TYR A 125 -1.48 -12.08 10.46
CA TYR A 125 -0.23 -11.36 10.64
C TYR A 125 -0.23 -10.44 11.86
N ILE A 126 -1.40 -9.95 12.23
CA ILE A 126 -1.56 -8.88 13.20
C ILE A 126 -2.56 -9.30 14.28
N SER A 127 -2.04 -9.54 15.49
CA SER A 127 -2.86 -9.66 16.69
C SER A 127 -2.94 -8.32 17.41
N ASN A 128 -4.17 -7.84 17.63
CA ASN A 128 -4.48 -6.59 18.31
C ASN A 128 -4.91 -6.81 19.77
N PRO A 129 -4.64 -5.86 20.67
CA PRO A 129 -5.01 -5.97 22.09
C PRO A 129 -6.53 -5.86 22.39
N GLY A 130 -7.39 -5.73 21.38
CA GLY A 130 -8.86 -5.67 21.50
C GLY A 130 -9.58 -6.94 21.05
N GLY A 131 -8.86 -8.05 20.92
CA GLY A 131 -9.27 -9.20 20.11
C GLY A 131 -8.69 -9.09 18.70
N ASN A 132 -8.93 -10.11 17.87
CA ASN A 132 -8.48 -10.08 16.50
C ASN A 132 -9.33 -9.12 15.63
N ILE A 133 -10.04 -8.12 16.15
CA ILE A 133 -10.74 -7.14 15.28
C ILE A 133 -9.74 -6.06 14.82
N GLY A 134 -9.97 -5.53 13.62
CA GLY A 134 -9.27 -4.38 13.07
C GLY A 134 -9.33 -3.15 13.98
N ASN A 135 -8.28 -2.34 13.94
CA ASN A 135 -8.08 -1.23 14.88
C ASN A 135 -8.04 0.14 14.19
N PHE A 136 -8.62 0.28 12.99
CA PHE A 136 -8.65 1.55 12.26
C PHE A 136 -9.72 2.52 12.76
N ASN A 137 -9.91 2.61 14.08
CA ASN A 137 -10.85 3.51 14.74
C ASN A 137 -10.16 4.24 15.89
N ASN A 138 -9.17 5.08 15.57
CA ASN A 138 -8.34 5.79 16.58
C ASN A 138 -7.66 4.83 17.57
N GLY A 139 -7.18 3.68 17.07
CA GLY A 139 -6.58 2.61 17.86
C GLY A 139 -7.57 1.70 18.62
N ALA A 140 -8.86 2.04 18.65
CA ALA A 140 -9.91 1.17 19.17
C ALA A 140 -10.35 0.14 18.11
N ALA A 141 -11.09 -0.90 18.54
CA ALA A 141 -11.71 -1.84 17.62
C ALA A 141 -12.70 -1.13 16.68
N GLY A 142 -12.68 -1.50 15.41
CA GLY A 142 -13.68 -1.09 14.42
C GLY A 142 -14.97 -1.89 14.52
N THR A 143 -15.90 -1.63 13.61
CA THR A 143 -17.14 -2.41 13.47
C THR A 143 -16.83 -3.71 12.74
N ASN A 144 -17.24 -4.84 13.34
CA ASN A 144 -17.18 -6.13 12.67
C ASN A 144 -18.23 -6.18 11.55
N LEU A 145 -17.80 -6.48 10.33
CA LEU A 145 -18.68 -6.66 9.19
C LEU A 145 -18.99 -8.13 8.92
N ASP A 146 -18.12 -9.05 9.33
CA ASP A 146 -18.25 -10.48 9.03
C ASP A 146 -17.68 -11.37 10.14
N ASP A 147 -18.27 -12.54 10.35
CA ASP A 147 -17.80 -13.50 11.33
C ASP A 147 -16.81 -14.52 10.75
N PRO A 148 -15.84 -15.00 11.54
CA PRO A 148 -15.57 -14.58 12.92
C PRO A 148 -14.96 -13.17 12.96
N ALA A 149 -15.24 -12.43 14.03
CA ALA A 149 -14.66 -11.12 14.33
C ALA A 149 -13.14 -11.20 14.62
N SER A 150 -12.37 -11.60 13.61
CA SER A 150 -10.96 -11.87 13.68
C SER A 150 -10.25 -11.63 12.34
N LEU A 151 -9.11 -10.94 12.40
CA LEU A 151 -8.08 -10.83 11.38
C LEU A 151 -7.34 -12.17 11.27
N ASP A 152 -8.07 -13.27 11.12
CA ASP A 152 -7.54 -14.63 11.04
C ASP A 152 -8.27 -15.38 9.94
N GLY A 153 -7.96 -14.98 8.70
CA GLY A 153 -8.63 -15.49 7.52
C GLY A 153 -8.30 -14.64 6.30
N ILE A 154 -8.98 -14.94 5.19
CA ILE A 154 -8.82 -14.21 3.93
C ILE A 154 -9.87 -13.13 3.74
N ASN A 155 -10.82 -13.03 4.66
CA ASN A 155 -11.92 -12.08 4.68
C ASN A 155 -11.36 -10.66 4.50
N PHE A 156 -12.03 -9.88 3.65
CA PHE A 156 -11.66 -8.53 3.24
C PHE A 156 -10.29 -8.38 2.60
N GLY A 157 -9.64 -9.49 2.23
CA GLY A 157 -8.49 -9.45 1.34
C GLY A 157 -8.85 -8.75 0.01
N ILE A 158 -7.85 -8.11 -0.59
CA ILE A 158 -8.03 -7.26 -1.77
C ILE A 158 -7.75 -8.08 -3.03
N ILE A 159 -8.73 -8.17 -3.92
CA ILE A 159 -8.64 -8.82 -5.23
C ILE A 159 -8.58 -7.78 -6.36
N SER A 160 -8.21 -8.20 -7.56
CA SER A 160 -8.17 -7.34 -8.73
C SER A 160 -9.56 -6.84 -9.13
N SER A 161 -9.64 -5.61 -9.63
CA SER A 161 -10.86 -5.04 -10.21
C SER A 161 -11.03 -5.30 -11.71
N LEU A 162 -10.01 -5.89 -12.35
CA LEU A 162 -9.97 -6.04 -13.82
C LEU A 162 -10.61 -7.33 -14.34
N ALA A 163 -11.02 -8.25 -13.45
CA ALA A 163 -11.70 -9.49 -13.79
C ALA A 163 -13.15 -9.51 -13.28
N ASP A 164 -14.01 -10.27 -13.97
CA ASP A 164 -15.25 -10.74 -13.36
C ASP A 164 -14.86 -11.66 -12.19
N PHE A 165 -15.29 -11.31 -10.98
CA PHE A 165 -15.03 -12.10 -9.78
C PHE A 165 -15.53 -13.54 -9.97
N ASN A 166 -14.59 -14.47 -10.00
CA ASN A 166 -14.81 -15.89 -10.23
C ASN A 166 -14.16 -16.69 -9.07
N PRO A 167 -14.74 -16.60 -7.86
CA PRO A 167 -14.14 -17.14 -6.65
C PRO A 167 -13.91 -18.64 -6.74
N ASN A 168 -12.83 -19.09 -6.11
CA ASN A 168 -12.51 -20.48 -5.90
C ASN A 168 -11.77 -20.66 -4.57
N GLY A 169 -11.73 -21.88 -4.06
CA GLY A 169 -11.04 -22.21 -2.82
C GLY A 169 -11.69 -21.61 -1.57
N GLY A 170 -13.01 -21.39 -1.60
CA GLY A 170 -13.79 -20.86 -0.48
C GLY A 170 -13.90 -19.33 -0.46
N LEU A 171 -13.39 -18.63 -1.48
CA LEU A 171 -13.62 -17.19 -1.62
C LEU A 171 -15.08 -16.84 -1.90
N GLU A 172 -15.90 -17.81 -2.34
CA GLU A 172 -17.33 -17.61 -2.54
C GLU A 172 -18.11 -17.41 -1.23
N ASP A 173 -17.55 -17.88 -0.11
CA ASP A 173 -18.21 -17.92 1.19
C ASP A 173 -17.76 -16.79 2.12
N VAL A 174 -16.85 -15.91 1.66
CA VAL A 174 -16.29 -14.83 2.46
C VAL A 174 -16.33 -13.50 1.70
N PRO A 175 -16.49 -12.36 2.40
CA PRO A 175 -16.41 -11.07 1.76
C PRO A 175 -14.97 -10.76 1.36
N VAL A 176 -14.79 -10.18 0.17
CA VAL A 176 -13.49 -9.68 -0.33
C VAL A 176 -13.65 -8.27 -0.89
N ILE A 177 -12.56 -7.52 -0.98
CA ILE A 177 -12.57 -6.15 -1.49
C ILE A 177 -12.06 -6.12 -2.93
N SER A 178 -12.82 -5.55 -3.84
CA SER A 178 -12.33 -5.26 -5.19
C SER A 178 -11.43 -4.02 -5.18
N ASN A 179 -10.37 -4.05 -5.97
CA ASN A 179 -9.48 -2.92 -6.26
C ASN A 179 -8.55 -2.49 -5.12
N SER A 180 -9.05 -1.66 -4.19
CA SER A 180 -8.18 -0.93 -3.25
C SER A 180 -8.86 -0.43 -1.97
N VAL A 181 -8.03 -0.25 -0.95
CA VAL A 181 -8.39 0.33 0.35
C VAL A 181 -7.47 1.53 0.64
N THR A 182 -8.07 2.58 1.20
CA THR A 182 -7.38 3.78 1.68
C THR A 182 -7.30 3.78 3.19
N PHE A 183 -6.09 3.77 3.73
CA PHE A 183 -5.79 3.83 5.15
C PHE A 183 -5.33 5.23 5.53
N MET A 184 -5.83 5.73 6.65
CA MET A 184 -5.34 6.97 7.25
C MET A 184 -4.74 6.69 8.62
N LEU A 185 -3.53 7.19 8.84
CA LEU A 185 -2.80 7.15 10.11
C LEU A 185 -2.27 8.55 10.44
N THR A 186 -1.86 8.74 11.68
CA THR A 186 -1.13 9.92 12.15
C THR A 186 0.14 9.52 12.88
N GLY A 187 1.03 10.48 13.16
CA GLY A 187 2.30 10.25 13.87
C GLY A 187 3.53 10.31 12.95
N VAL A 188 3.40 10.91 11.77
CA VAL A 188 4.48 11.05 10.78
C VAL A 188 5.08 12.46 10.72
N ALA A 189 4.79 13.32 11.70
CA ALA A 189 5.34 14.67 11.74
C ALA A 189 6.89 14.66 11.65
N GLY A 190 7.42 15.35 10.64
CA GLY A 190 8.86 15.45 10.39
C GLY A 190 9.45 14.31 9.56
N LEU A 191 8.67 13.28 9.23
CA LEU A 191 9.07 12.24 8.29
C LEU A 191 8.86 12.69 6.85
N THR A 192 9.62 12.08 5.96
CA THR A 192 9.57 12.31 4.52
C THR A 192 9.47 10.99 3.76
N ASN A 193 9.28 11.06 2.44
CA ASN A 193 9.27 9.87 1.59
C ASN A 193 10.59 9.07 1.67
N ALA A 194 11.71 9.72 1.98
CA ALA A 194 13.01 9.05 2.15
C ALA A 194 13.08 8.16 3.40
N ASP A 195 12.17 8.36 4.35
CA ASP A 195 12.09 7.54 5.56
C ASP A 195 11.32 6.24 5.35
N ILE A 196 10.62 6.09 4.21
CA ILE A 196 9.89 4.87 3.85
C ILE A 196 10.82 3.92 3.11
N THR A 197 11.04 2.73 3.67
CA THR A 197 11.87 1.69 3.05
C THR A 197 11.29 0.30 3.25
N GLY A 198 11.85 -0.70 2.57
CA GLY A 198 11.53 -2.12 2.83
C GLY A 198 10.06 -2.48 2.64
N VAL A 199 9.35 -1.81 1.73
CA VAL A 199 7.95 -2.06 1.43
C VAL A 199 7.77 -3.49 0.91
N ARG A 200 6.75 -4.18 1.40
CA ARG A 200 6.39 -5.56 1.04
C ARG A 200 4.88 -5.69 0.92
N PHE A 201 4.44 -6.35 -0.14
CA PHE A 201 3.06 -6.76 -0.35
C PHE A 201 2.91 -8.22 0.04
N GLN A 202 1.96 -8.52 0.91
CA GLN A 202 1.71 -9.87 1.39
C GLN A 202 0.43 -10.41 0.79
N TYR A 203 0.50 -11.64 0.30
CA TYR A 203 -0.62 -12.40 -0.23
C TYR A 203 -0.93 -13.60 0.66
N GLY A 204 -2.20 -14.04 0.64
CA GLY A 204 -2.66 -15.20 1.39
C GLY A 204 -3.04 -14.89 2.84
N THR A 205 -2.92 -15.87 3.72
CA THR A 205 -3.27 -15.78 5.15
C THR A 205 -2.09 -16.06 6.09
N ASN A 206 -0.93 -16.47 5.56
CA ASN A 206 0.27 -16.82 6.33
C ASN A 206 1.54 -16.09 5.83
N PHE A 207 2.43 -15.71 6.74
CA PHE A 207 3.69 -15.03 6.39
C PHE A 207 4.65 -15.90 5.57
N ASN A 208 4.46 -17.23 5.58
CA ASN A 208 5.22 -18.15 4.74
C ASN A 208 4.71 -18.22 3.30
N GLU A 209 3.62 -17.53 2.97
CA GLU A 209 3.14 -17.37 1.60
C GLU A 209 3.85 -16.23 0.88
N LEU A 210 3.40 -15.92 -0.34
CA LEU A 210 4.07 -14.98 -1.22
C LEU A 210 4.13 -13.57 -0.61
N SER A 211 5.36 -13.09 -0.44
CA SER A 211 5.65 -11.72 -0.07
C SER A 211 6.54 -11.09 -1.14
N ILE A 212 6.06 -9.99 -1.73
CA ILE A 212 6.68 -9.33 -2.89
C ILE A 212 7.32 -8.02 -2.42
N PRO A 213 8.61 -7.77 -2.71
CA PRO A 213 9.21 -6.48 -2.42
C PRO A 213 8.58 -5.39 -3.28
N GLY A 214 8.30 -4.24 -2.68
CA GLY A 214 7.90 -3.04 -3.39
C GLY A 214 9.13 -2.28 -3.87
N ASP A 215 9.27 -2.09 -5.18
CA ASP A 215 10.26 -1.16 -5.71
C ASP A 215 9.76 0.28 -5.54
N GLY A 216 10.59 1.14 -4.95
CA GLY A 216 10.31 2.56 -4.86
C GLY A 216 10.34 3.12 -6.27
N GLY A 217 9.17 3.42 -6.84
CA GLY A 217 8.99 3.77 -8.23
C GLY A 217 9.61 5.11 -8.61
N GLY A 218 10.94 5.17 -8.71
CA GLY A 218 11.58 5.92 -9.78
C GLY A 218 11.37 5.11 -11.05
N GLY A 219 10.28 5.36 -11.78
CA GLY A 219 9.86 4.60 -12.95
C GLY A 219 11.02 4.26 -13.88
N GLY A 220 11.45 2.99 -13.84
CA GLY A 220 12.56 2.48 -14.63
C GLY A 220 12.49 0.97 -14.60
N ASN A 221 11.94 0.41 -15.67
CA ASN A 221 11.84 -1.02 -15.92
C ASN A 221 13.12 -1.76 -15.51
N GLY A 222 12.94 -2.81 -14.70
CA GLY A 222 13.70 -4.06 -14.73
C GLY A 222 15.22 -3.96 -14.92
N GLY A 223 15.96 -4.14 -13.83
CA GLY A 223 17.37 -4.46 -13.91
C GLY A 223 18.03 -4.38 -12.54
N GLY A 224 18.22 -5.53 -11.90
CA GLY A 224 18.88 -5.63 -10.60
C GLY A 224 20.21 -4.88 -10.59
N GLY A 225 20.33 -3.95 -9.64
CA GLY A 225 21.55 -3.20 -9.40
C GLY A 225 21.27 -2.11 -8.39
N GLY A 226 21.69 -2.32 -7.14
CA GLY A 226 21.51 -1.37 -6.05
C GLY A 226 22.02 0.02 -6.43
N GLY A 227 21.10 0.95 -6.60
CA GLY A 227 21.38 2.34 -6.89
C GLY A 227 20.22 3.16 -6.39
N ASN A 228 20.48 3.95 -5.36
CA ASN A 228 19.56 4.89 -4.74
C ASN A 228 19.00 5.82 -5.84
N SER A 229 17.80 5.53 -6.35
CA SER A 229 17.09 6.37 -7.32
C SER A 229 16.60 7.62 -6.60
N VAL A 230 17.51 8.57 -6.40
CA VAL A 230 17.16 9.94 -6.03
C VAL A 230 16.29 10.48 -7.17
N PRO A 231 15.04 10.88 -6.91
CA PRO A 231 14.24 11.60 -7.91
C PRO A 231 14.99 12.90 -8.22
N GLU A 232 15.47 13.09 -9.45
CA GLU A 232 16.13 14.34 -9.81
C GLU A 232 15.07 15.41 -10.14
N PRO A 233 14.81 16.39 -9.25
CA PRO A 233 13.90 17.48 -9.58
C PRO A 233 14.77 18.56 -10.24
N GLY A 234 14.85 18.55 -11.58
CA GLY A 234 15.33 19.72 -12.34
C GLY A 234 16.84 19.87 -12.59
N SER A 235 17.71 18.97 -12.12
CA SER A 235 19.16 19.06 -12.36
C SER A 235 19.55 18.99 -13.86
N LEU A 236 18.82 18.20 -14.66
CA LEU A 236 19.03 18.13 -16.12
C LEU A 236 18.68 19.42 -16.85
N ALA A 237 17.70 20.18 -16.38
CA ALA A 237 17.35 21.47 -16.97
C ALA A 237 18.46 22.51 -16.74
N LEU A 238 19.10 22.50 -15.56
CA LEU A 238 20.21 23.40 -15.23
C LEU A 238 21.50 23.07 -16.01
N LEU A 239 21.80 21.79 -16.25
CA LEU A 239 22.93 21.39 -17.10
C LEU A 239 22.71 21.80 -18.57
N GLY A 240 21.48 21.66 -19.07
CA GLY A 240 21.09 22.08 -20.42
C GLY A 240 21.19 23.61 -20.64
N ILE A 241 20.74 24.41 -19.68
CA ILE A 241 20.82 25.87 -19.76
C ILE A 241 22.27 26.36 -19.59
N GLY A 242 23.07 25.72 -18.73
CA GLY A 242 24.49 26.04 -18.55
C GLY A 242 25.33 25.89 -19.83
N LEU A 243 25.08 24.81 -20.60
CA LEU A 243 25.78 24.57 -21.87
C LEU A 243 25.36 25.55 -22.98
N LEU A 244 24.09 25.95 -23.03
CA LEU A 244 23.62 26.98 -23.96
C LEU A 244 24.23 28.36 -23.66
N GLY A 245 24.41 28.71 -22.38
CA GLY A 245 25.09 29.94 -21.96
C GLY A 245 26.58 29.97 -22.37
N LEU A 246 27.28 28.85 -22.24
CA LEU A 246 28.69 28.73 -22.66
C LEU A 246 28.85 28.80 -24.19
N ALA A 247 27.96 28.18 -24.96
CA ALA A 247 28.00 28.29 -26.42
C ALA A 247 27.72 29.71 -26.93
N ALA A 248 26.83 30.46 -26.28
CA ALA A 248 26.52 31.85 -26.64
C ALA A 248 27.66 32.82 -26.28
N SER A 249 28.35 32.60 -25.16
CA SER A 249 29.49 33.43 -24.75
C SER A 249 30.75 33.19 -25.59
N ALA A 250 31.00 31.96 -26.05
CA ALA A 250 32.10 31.65 -26.94
C ALA A 250 31.99 32.35 -28.31
N ARG A 251 30.76 32.55 -28.83
CA ARG A 251 30.53 33.23 -30.11
C ARG A 251 30.83 34.74 -30.10
N ARG A 252 30.81 35.39 -28.93
CA ARG A 252 31.13 36.83 -28.82
C ARG A 252 32.61 37.16 -28.89
N ARG A 253 33.49 36.15 -28.78
CA ARG A 253 34.95 36.35 -28.76
C ARG A 253 35.61 36.28 -30.14
N TRP A 254 34.84 36.03 -31.20
CA TRP A 254 35.31 35.84 -32.58
C TRP A 254 34.76 36.89 -33.56
N ARG A 255 34.22 37.99 -33.03
CA ARG A 255 33.90 39.22 -33.75
C ARG A 255 34.57 40.38 -33.04
#